data_AF-A0A8S8YF85-F1
#
_entry.id   AF-A0A8S8YF85-F1
#
_cell.length_a   1.000
_cell.length_b   1.000
_cell.length_c   1.000
_cell.angle_alpha   90.00
_cell.angle_beta   90.00
_cell.angle_gamma   90.00
#
_symmetry.space_group_name_H-M   'P 1'
#
loop_
_entity.id
_entity.type
_entity.pdbx_description
1 polymer ?
#
loop_
_entity_poly.entity_id
_entity_poly.type
_entity_poly.pdbx_seq_one_letter_code
_entity_poly.pdbx_strand_id
1 'polypeptide(L)'
;MAGIKLNDGDHVVGLSLRDHETTILTITRNGMAKRSRLGDGEMHPALGEDGVQKTDSNGEPAFERDGYRRSNRGTKGVRTMSLDEDDGIVVVRQVADLADQLFLLTEKGMMMRMPAHQSKETKGRVSKGTRLIELRNAKKDGYADQVIFAARLPAGLVDDDEEE
;
A
#
# COMPACT_ATOMS: atom_id res chain seq x y z
N MET A 1 11.99 -14.40 7.11
CA MET A 1 12.41 -12.99 6.87
C MET A 1 11.16 -12.15 6.86
N ALA A 2 10.99 -11.18 7.77
CA ALA A 2 9.80 -10.32 7.79
C ALA A 2 10.01 -9.13 6.86
N GLY A 3 9.09 -8.90 5.92
CA GLY A 3 9.14 -7.77 4.99
C GLY A 3 9.08 -6.42 5.71
N ILE A 4 8.33 -6.32 6.80
CA ILE A 4 8.20 -5.14 7.66
C ILE A 4 8.23 -5.55 9.14
N LYS A 5 8.80 -4.71 10.02
CA LYS A 5 8.71 -4.90 11.48
C LYS A 5 7.48 -4.17 12.02
N LEU A 6 6.60 -4.90 12.67
CA LEU A 6 5.35 -4.38 13.25
C LEU A 6 5.55 -3.93 14.70
N ASN A 7 4.70 -3.01 15.15
CA ASN A 7 4.52 -2.72 16.57
C ASN A 7 3.49 -3.66 17.19
N ASP A 8 3.42 -3.72 18.51
CA ASP A 8 2.40 -4.50 19.21
C ASP A 8 1.00 -4.02 18.82
N GLY A 9 0.11 -4.97 18.50
CA GLY A 9 -1.25 -4.70 18.03
C GLY A 9 -1.40 -4.30 16.56
N ASP A 10 -0.29 -4.11 15.82
CA ASP A 10 -0.31 -3.75 14.40
C ASP A 10 -0.28 -4.98 13.49
N HIS A 11 -0.78 -4.82 12.25
CA HIS A 11 -0.75 -5.87 11.24
C HIS A 11 -0.75 -5.29 9.83
N VAL A 12 -0.34 -6.11 8.87
CA VAL A 12 -0.37 -5.76 7.44
C VAL A 12 -1.81 -5.79 6.94
N VAL A 13 -2.21 -4.72 6.26
CA VAL A 13 -3.57 -4.57 5.69
C VAL A 13 -3.53 -4.58 4.17
N GLY A 14 -2.42 -4.13 3.58
CA GLY A 14 -2.27 -4.01 2.14
C GLY A 14 -0.90 -4.43 1.65
N LEU A 15 -0.91 -5.11 0.50
CA LEU A 15 0.26 -5.35 -0.33
C LEU A 15 -0.06 -4.93 -1.76
N SER A 16 0.77 -4.09 -2.36
CA SER A 16 0.66 -3.66 -3.76
C SER A 16 1.98 -3.90 -4.49
N LEU A 17 1.86 -4.34 -5.74
CA LEU A 17 2.96 -4.56 -6.66
C LEU A 17 2.96 -3.43 -7.71
N ARG A 18 4.15 -2.97 -8.10
CA ARG A 18 4.36 -1.98 -9.17
C ARG A 18 5.41 -2.51 -10.15
N ASP A 19 5.19 -2.36 -11.46
CA ASP A 19 6.22 -2.56 -12.51
C ASP A 19 7.14 -1.32 -12.59
N HIS A 20 8.40 -1.32 -13.07
CA HIS A 20 9.24 -2.30 -13.79
C HIS A 20 10.54 -2.68 -13.02
N GLU A 21 10.59 -2.50 -11.70
CA GLU A 21 11.69 -3.01 -10.84
C GLU A 21 11.08 -3.63 -9.57
N THR A 22 10.10 -4.53 -9.82
CA THR A 22 9.27 -5.29 -8.86
C THR A 22 9.43 -4.84 -7.43
N THR A 23 8.76 -3.78 -7.01
CA THR A 23 8.77 -3.36 -5.60
C THR A 23 7.44 -3.72 -4.96
N ILE A 24 7.51 -4.39 -3.81
CA ILE A 24 6.38 -4.63 -2.93
C ILE A 24 6.22 -3.42 -2.01
N LEU A 25 5.05 -2.79 -2.04
CA LEU A 25 4.63 -1.83 -1.02
C LEU A 25 3.76 -2.55 0.00
N THR A 26 4.24 -2.65 1.24
CA THR A 26 3.48 -3.15 2.38
C THR A 26 2.97 -1.99 3.21
N ILE A 27 1.67 -1.97 3.53
CA ILE A 27 1.03 -0.96 4.38
C ILE A 27 0.36 -1.65 5.57
N THR A 28 0.54 -1.07 6.75
CA THR A 28 -0.01 -1.58 8.01
C THR A 28 -1.25 -0.81 8.46
N ARG A 29 -2.00 -1.37 9.42
CA ARG A 29 -3.21 -0.77 9.98
C ARG A 29 -2.96 0.63 10.55
N ASN A 30 -1.83 0.85 11.20
CA ASN A 30 -1.49 2.14 11.81
C ASN A 30 -0.88 3.19 10.85
N GLY A 31 -0.88 2.91 9.54
CA GLY A 31 -0.41 3.87 8.53
C GLY A 31 1.10 3.89 8.32
N MET A 32 1.82 2.83 8.70
CA MET A 32 3.21 2.62 8.30
C MET A 32 3.28 1.92 6.95
N ALA A 33 4.27 2.30 6.15
CA ALA A 33 4.50 1.68 4.85
C ALA A 33 5.98 1.38 4.61
N LYS A 34 6.26 0.26 3.96
CA LYS A 34 7.61 -0.12 3.53
C LYS A 34 7.61 -0.61 2.09
N ARG A 35 8.53 -0.06 1.32
CA ARG A 35 8.88 -0.55 -0.02
C ARG A 35 10.00 -1.57 0.10
N SER A 36 9.81 -2.74 -0.49
CA SER A 36 10.79 -3.82 -0.57
C SER A 36 10.97 -4.21 -2.02
N ARG A 37 12.19 -4.10 -2.54
CA ARG A 37 12.51 -4.64 -3.88
C ARG A 37 12.37 -6.16 -3.84
N LEU A 38 11.63 -6.68 -4.80
CA LEU A 38 11.46 -8.07 -5.15
C LEU A 38 12.30 -8.27 -6.41
N GLY A 39 13.34 -9.05 -6.29
CA GLY A 39 14.25 -9.36 -7.40
C GLY A 39 13.85 -10.67 -8.05
N ASP A 40 14.59 -11.06 -9.06
CA ASP A 40 14.36 -12.32 -9.79
C ASP A 40 14.74 -13.56 -8.95
N GLY A 41 15.52 -13.38 -7.87
CA GLY A 41 16.00 -14.48 -7.04
C GLY A 41 17.12 -15.30 -7.69
N GLU A 42 17.67 -14.85 -8.80
CA GLU A 42 18.82 -15.45 -9.46
C GLU A 42 20.13 -14.97 -8.83
N MET A 43 21.22 -15.69 -9.10
CA MET A 43 22.55 -15.31 -8.64
C MET A 43 23.18 -14.40 -9.69
N HIS A 44 23.44 -13.15 -9.32
CA HIS A 44 24.09 -12.16 -10.15
C HIS A 44 25.51 -11.88 -9.64
N PRO A 45 26.47 -11.52 -10.51
CA PRO A 45 27.78 -11.06 -10.08
C PRO A 45 27.66 -9.93 -9.05
N ALA A 46 28.31 -10.06 -7.89
CA ALA A 46 28.29 -9.03 -6.87
C ALA A 46 29.23 -7.89 -7.30
N LEU A 47 28.69 -6.78 -7.79
CA LEU A 47 29.49 -5.65 -8.29
C LEU A 47 29.82 -4.62 -7.19
N GLY A 48 30.97 -3.95 -7.32
CA GLY A 48 31.34 -2.73 -6.60
C GLY A 48 30.61 -1.49 -7.12
N GLU A 49 30.76 -0.36 -6.43
CA GLU A 49 30.23 0.94 -6.92
C GLU A 49 30.87 1.37 -8.26
N ASP A 50 32.04 0.82 -8.56
CA ASP A 50 32.80 0.96 -9.80
C ASP A 50 32.36 -0.02 -10.90
N GLY A 51 31.40 -0.91 -10.63
CA GLY A 51 30.93 -1.93 -11.56
C GLY A 51 31.87 -3.14 -11.68
N VAL A 52 32.91 -3.24 -10.85
CA VAL A 52 33.85 -4.36 -10.88
C VAL A 52 33.33 -5.52 -10.01
N GLN A 53 33.46 -6.76 -10.49
CA GLN A 53 33.03 -7.93 -9.73
C GLN A 53 33.88 -8.11 -8.48
N LYS A 54 33.21 -8.17 -7.32
CA LYS A 54 33.82 -8.43 -6.03
C LYS A 54 34.28 -9.88 -5.94
N THR A 55 35.21 -10.09 -5.03
CA THR A 55 35.75 -11.39 -4.68
C THR A 55 35.28 -11.77 -3.28
N ASP A 56 35.00 -13.03 -3.03
CA ASP A 56 34.65 -13.54 -1.71
C ASP A 56 35.88 -13.67 -0.79
N SER A 57 35.68 -14.17 0.43
CA SER A 57 36.75 -14.34 1.42
C SER A 57 37.82 -15.36 1.02
N ASN A 58 37.57 -16.18 0.00
CA ASN A 58 38.45 -17.24 -0.46
C ASN A 58 39.20 -16.86 -1.74
N GLY A 59 38.92 -15.69 -2.33
CA GLY A 59 39.54 -15.27 -3.58
C GLY A 59 38.73 -15.60 -4.84
N GLU A 60 37.50 -16.11 -4.69
CA GLU A 60 36.65 -16.49 -5.83
C GLU A 60 35.66 -15.37 -6.22
N PRO A 61 35.21 -15.30 -7.49
CA PRO A 61 34.21 -14.32 -7.92
C PRO A 61 32.94 -14.41 -7.08
N ALA A 62 32.57 -13.30 -6.44
CA ALA A 62 31.39 -13.23 -5.59
C ALA A 62 30.11 -13.07 -6.43
N PHE A 63 29.06 -13.74 -5.98
CA PHE A 63 27.70 -13.62 -6.51
C PHE A 63 26.74 -13.23 -5.38
N GLU A 64 25.75 -12.41 -5.68
CA GLU A 64 24.64 -12.08 -4.79
C GLU A 64 23.29 -12.45 -5.41
N ARG A 65 22.32 -12.81 -4.56
CA ARG A 65 20.98 -13.17 -5.01
C ARG A 65 20.14 -11.90 -5.21
N ASP A 66 19.65 -11.64 -6.42
CA ASP A 66 18.87 -10.43 -6.70
C ASP A 66 17.52 -10.42 -5.96
N GLY A 67 17.22 -9.24 -5.40
CA GLY A 67 16.09 -8.87 -4.54
C GLY A 67 15.66 -9.83 -3.42
N TYR A 68 16.51 -10.80 -3.09
CA TYR A 68 16.59 -11.42 -1.78
C TYR A 68 17.81 -10.93 -0.99
N ARG A 69 18.34 -9.75 -1.35
CA ARG A 69 19.34 -9.07 -0.52
C ARG A 69 18.79 -9.01 0.89
N ARG A 70 19.58 -9.48 1.87
CA ARG A 70 19.29 -9.29 3.30
C ARG A 70 19.12 -7.79 3.54
N SER A 71 17.89 -7.28 3.45
CA SER A 71 17.60 -5.91 3.85
C SER A 71 18.05 -5.78 5.30
N ASN A 72 18.68 -4.67 5.65
CA ASN A 72 19.04 -4.41 7.04
C ASN A 72 17.85 -4.74 7.95
N ARG A 73 18.07 -5.65 8.89
CA ARG A 73 17.01 -6.22 9.74
C ARG A 73 16.30 -5.07 10.48
N GLY A 74 14.98 -5.17 10.65
CA GLY A 74 14.26 -4.43 11.69
C GLY A 74 13.73 -3.04 11.33
N THR A 75 13.75 -2.61 10.06
CA THR A 75 13.12 -1.34 9.67
C THR A 75 11.60 -1.44 9.72
N LYS A 76 10.97 -0.52 10.47
CA LYS A 76 9.51 -0.42 10.63
C LYS A 76 8.78 0.18 9.41
N GLY A 77 9.53 0.61 8.39
CA GLY A 77 9.00 1.44 7.30
C GLY A 77 8.96 2.92 7.70
N VAL A 78 8.19 3.70 6.95
CA VAL A 78 7.96 5.13 7.18
C VAL A 78 6.48 5.39 7.36
N ARG A 79 6.11 6.42 8.15
CA ARG A 79 4.71 6.84 8.25
C ARG A 79 4.26 7.37 6.89
N THR A 80 3.10 6.92 6.42
CA THR A 80 2.48 7.36 5.16
C THR A 80 1.08 7.91 5.35
N MET A 81 0.44 7.62 6.48
CA MET A 81 -0.88 8.15 6.81
C MET A 81 -0.89 8.69 8.24
N SER A 82 -1.56 9.83 8.42
CA SER A 82 -1.85 10.39 9.74
C SER A 82 -3.22 9.89 10.17
N LEU A 83 -3.26 9.09 11.21
CA LEU A 83 -4.49 8.51 11.77
C LEU A 83 -4.75 9.11 13.16
N ASP A 84 -6.01 9.26 13.53
CA ASP A 84 -6.37 9.53 14.92
C ASP A 84 -6.21 8.26 15.77
N GLU A 85 -6.29 8.39 17.09
CA GLU A 85 -5.95 7.29 18.03
C GLU A 85 -6.80 6.03 17.81
N ASP A 86 -8.08 6.21 17.49
CA ASP A 86 -9.04 5.12 17.28
C ASP A 86 -9.19 4.71 15.80
N ASP A 87 -8.47 5.36 14.88
CA ASP A 87 -8.56 5.07 13.46
C ASP A 87 -7.58 3.97 13.04
N GLY A 88 -7.99 3.18 12.05
CA GLY A 88 -7.13 2.19 11.41
C GLY A 88 -7.42 2.09 9.92
N ILE A 89 -6.36 1.82 9.13
CA ILE A 89 -6.55 1.42 7.74
C ILE A 89 -7.19 0.03 7.72
N VAL A 90 -8.33 -0.09 7.04
CA VAL A 90 -9.09 -1.34 6.91
C VAL A 90 -8.84 -2.04 5.58
N VAL A 91 -8.64 -1.28 4.51
CA VAL A 91 -8.42 -1.79 3.16
C VAL A 91 -7.47 -0.85 2.43
N VAL A 92 -6.58 -1.44 1.62
CA VAL A 92 -5.75 -0.71 0.66
C VAL A 92 -6.06 -1.23 -0.74
N ARG A 93 -6.35 -0.31 -1.67
CA ARG A 93 -6.55 -0.63 -3.09
C ARG A 93 -5.63 0.22 -3.95
N GLN A 94 -5.02 -0.41 -4.95
CA GLN A 94 -4.35 0.30 -6.02
C GLN A 94 -5.37 0.64 -7.10
N VAL A 95 -5.44 1.92 -7.43
CA VAL A 95 -6.31 2.47 -8.46
C VAL A 95 -5.39 3.12 -9.49
N ALA A 96 -5.34 2.54 -10.68
CA ALA A 96 -4.43 2.99 -11.74
C ALA A 96 -5.12 3.94 -12.72
N ASP A 97 -6.44 3.80 -12.85
CA ASP A 97 -7.30 4.64 -13.68
C ASP A 97 -8.27 5.41 -12.78
N LEU A 98 -8.32 6.74 -12.93
CA LEU A 98 -9.21 7.60 -12.15
C LEU A 98 -10.68 7.50 -12.58
N ALA A 99 -10.97 6.88 -13.73
CA ALA A 99 -12.33 6.54 -14.15
C ALA A 99 -12.87 5.27 -13.45
N ASP A 100 -12.02 4.48 -12.78
CA ASP A 100 -12.45 3.29 -12.05
C ASP A 100 -13.49 3.65 -10.98
N GLN A 101 -14.48 2.78 -10.81
CA GLN A 101 -15.49 2.91 -9.76
C GLN A 101 -15.00 2.29 -8.46
N LEU A 102 -15.19 3.01 -7.36
CA LEU A 102 -14.92 2.58 -6.01
C LEU A 102 -16.24 2.25 -5.32
N PHE A 103 -16.28 1.08 -4.68
CA PHE A 103 -17.38 0.64 -3.83
C PHE A 103 -16.88 0.57 -2.40
N LEU A 104 -17.56 1.25 -1.48
CA LEU A 104 -17.29 1.22 -0.04
C LEU A 104 -18.50 0.60 0.65
N LEU A 105 -18.23 -0.35 1.55
CA LEU A 105 -19.26 -1.00 2.37
C LEU A 105 -18.97 -0.76 3.84
N THR A 106 -19.98 -0.31 4.56
CA THR A 106 -19.94 -0.12 6.01
C THR A 106 -20.52 -1.32 6.77
N GLU A 107 -20.20 -1.43 8.05
CA GLU A 107 -20.68 -2.52 8.91
C GLU A 107 -22.20 -2.55 9.04
N LYS A 108 -22.85 -1.38 9.06
CA LYS A 108 -24.32 -1.30 9.09
C LYS A 108 -25.01 -1.50 7.74
N GLY A 109 -24.27 -1.94 6.72
CA GLY A 109 -24.80 -2.30 5.41
C GLY A 109 -25.00 -1.10 4.46
N MET A 110 -24.39 0.04 4.75
CA MET A 110 -24.43 1.19 3.85
C MET A 110 -23.39 1.01 2.74
N MET A 111 -23.83 1.11 1.48
CA MET A 111 -22.96 1.01 0.31
C MET A 111 -22.85 2.36 -0.39
N MET A 112 -21.63 2.80 -0.67
CA MET A 112 -21.34 3.99 -1.47
C MET A 112 -20.59 3.58 -2.73
N ARG A 113 -21.04 4.09 -3.89
CA ARG A 113 -20.35 3.99 -5.18
C ARG A 113 -19.90 5.38 -5.62
N MET A 114 -18.66 5.52 -6.07
CA MET A 114 -18.16 6.75 -6.68
C MET A 114 -17.02 6.47 -7.66
N PRO A 115 -16.85 7.27 -8.73
CA PRO A 115 -15.63 7.22 -9.53
C PRO A 115 -14.41 7.73 -8.72
N ALA A 116 -13.24 7.18 -9.01
CA ALA A 116 -12.02 7.49 -8.26
C ALA A 116 -11.56 8.95 -8.39
N HIS A 117 -11.81 9.61 -9.53
CA HIS A 117 -11.47 11.02 -9.76
C HIS A 117 -12.18 12.01 -8.82
N GLN A 118 -13.26 11.60 -8.16
CA GLN A 118 -13.90 12.41 -7.12
C GLN A 118 -13.07 12.48 -5.84
N SER A 119 -12.17 11.52 -5.61
CA SER A 119 -11.18 11.61 -4.54
C SER A 119 -10.07 12.58 -4.92
N LYS A 120 -9.77 13.54 -4.03
CA LYS A 120 -8.70 14.53 -4.29
C LYS A 120 -7.34 13.94 -3.94
N GLU A 121 -6.36 14.23 -4.80
CA GLU A 121 -4.96 13.94 -4.51
C GLU A 121 -4.50 14.65 -3.23
N THR A 122 -3.80 13.91 -2.37
CA THR A 122 -3.22 14.46 -1.15
C THR A 122 -1.81 14.98 -1.39
N LYS A 123 -1.47 16.12 -0.81
CA LYS A 123 -0.10 16.66 -0.84
C LYS A 123 0.73 16.11 0.32
N GLY A 124 1.99 15.77 0.03
CA GLY A 124 2.97 15.33 1.02
C GLY A 124 2.90 13.84 1.35
N ARG A 125 3.98 13.33 1.96
CA ARG A 125 4.13 11.89 2.28
C ARG A 125 3.20 11.40 3.38
N VAL A 126 2.87 12.27 4.33
CA VAL A 126 2.00 11.96 5.48
C VAL A 126 0.82 12.90 5.42
N SER A 127 -0.38 12.35 5.21
CA SER A 127 -1.63 13.12 5.12
C SER A 127 -2.79 12.37 5.79
N LYS A 128 -3.91 13.07 6.01
CA LYS A 128 -5.17 12.50 6.53
C LYS A 128 -6.05 11.90 5.42
N GLY A 129 -5.74 12.16 4.16
CA GLY A 129 -6.63 11.80 3.06
C GLY A 129 -7.74 12.81 2.80
N THR A 130 -8.64 12.42 1.90
CA THR A 130 -9.89 13.10 1.59
C THR A 130 -11.04 12.28 2.17
N ARG A 131 -12.02 12.95 2.77
CA ARG A 131 -13.21 12.28 3.28
C ARG A 131 -14.10 11.84 2.12
N LEU A 132 -14.43 10.54 2.06
CA LEU A 132 -15.33 9.99 1.06
C LEU A 132 -16.75 9.79 1.61
N ILE A 133 -16.88 9.25 2.82
CA ILE A 133 -18.16 8.93 3.47
C ILE A 133 -18.32 9.63 4.83
N GLU A 134 -19.55 10.04 5.16
CA GLU A 134 -19.92 10.57 6.48
C GLU A 134 -20.36 9.43 7.40
N LEU A 135 -19.60 9.20 8.46
CA LEU A 135 -19.84 8.14 9.45
C LEU A 135 -20.07 8.70 10.85
N ARG A 136 -19.98 10.02 11.05
CA ARG A 136 -20.19 10.60 12.38
C ARG A 136 -21.67 10.53 12.72
N ASN A 137 -21.94 10.35 14.01
CA ASN A 137 -23.29 10.48 14.51
C ASN A 137 -23.78 11.94 14.39
N ALA A 138 -25.09 12.15 14.57
CA ALA A 138 -25.71 13.47 14.44
C ALA A 138 -25.12 14.53 15.41
N LYS A 139 -24.62 14.09 16.57
CA LYS A 139 -24.00 14.95 17.59
C LYS A 139 -22.53 15.29 17.30
N LYS A 140 -21.91 14.62 16.32
CA LYS A 140 -20.51 14.74 15.91
C LYS A 140 -19.50 14.47 17.03
N ASP A 141 -19.91 13.79 18.10
CA ASP A 141 -19.06 13.39 19.24
C ASP A 141 -18.46 11.98 19.07
N GLY A 142 -18.84 11.27 18.00
CA GLY A 142 -18.28 9.97 17.65
C GLY A 142 -18.74 9.48 16.29
N TYR A 143 -18.36 8.24 15.98
CA TYR A 143 -18.73 7.54 14.75
C TYR A 143 -19.91 6.60 15.02
N ALA A 144 -20.91 6.64 14.14
CA ALA A 144 -22.07 5.76 14.19
C ALA A 144 -21.83 4.46 13.41
N ASP A 145 -20.83 4.40 12.55
CA ASP A 145 -20.57 3.29 11.63
C ASP A 145 -19.08 3.28 11.23
N GLN A 146 -18.63 2.21 10.57
CA GLN A 146 -17.26 2.06 10.10
C GLN A 146 -17.22 1.37 8.73
N VAL A 147 -16.26 1.78 7.90
CA VAL A 147 -15.98 1.07 6.64
C VAL A 147 -15.32 -0.26 6.97
N ILE A 148 -15.84 -1.36 6.41
CA ILE A 148 -15.29 -2.70 6.59
C ILE A 148 -14.70 -3.26 5.30
N PHE A 149 -15.09 -2.70 4.15
CA PHE A 149 -14.66 -3.22 2.86
C PHE A 149 -14.63 -2.14 1.78
N ALA A 150 -13.71 -2.33 0.82
CA ALA A 150 -13.65 -1.55 -0.40
C ALA A 150 -13.35 -2.45 -1.62
N ALA A 151 -14.05 -2.22 -2.72
CA ALA A 151 -13.82 -2.84 -4.01
C ALA A 151 -13.57 -1.79 -5.10
N ARG A 152 -12.87 -2.21 -6.16
CA ARG A 152 -12.58 -1.43 -7.36
C ARG A 152 -13.21 -2.15 -8.55
N LEU A 153 -13.97 -1.44 -9.36
CA LEU A 153 -14.47 -1.91 -10.65
C LEU A 153 -13.76 -1.10 -11.75
N PRO A 154 -13.00 -1.75 -12.65
CA PRO A 154 -12.36 -1.09 -13.78
C PRO A 154 -13.36 -0.30 -14.64
N ALA A 155 -12.96 0.90 -15.08
CA ALA A 155 -13.81 1.78 -15.89
C ALA A 155 -14.34 1.09 -17.15
N GLY A 156 -13.50 0.32 -17.86
CA GLY A 156 -13.90 -0.40 -19.08
C GLY A 156 -14.85 -1.59 -18.89
N LEU A 157 -15.30 -1.86 -17.65
CA LEU A 157 -16.36 -2.83 -17.35
C LEU A 157 -17.68 -2.16 -16.95
N VAL A 158 -17.72 -0.83 -16.96
CA VAL A 158 -18.95 -0.06 -16.77
C VAL A 158 -19.48 0.23 -18.17
N ASP A 159 -20.61 -0.38 -18.52
CA ASP A 159 -21.31 -0.02 -19.75
C ASP A 159 -21.93 1.38 -19.56
N ASP A 160 -21.63 2.31 -20.47
CA ASP A 160 -22.20 3.66 -20.52
C ASP A 160 -23.65 3.63 -21.06
N ASP A 161 -24.49 2.74 -20.55
CA ASP A 161 -25.92 2.69 -20.88
C ASP A 161 -26.71 3.76 -20.08
N GLU A 162 -26.20 5.00 -20.06
CA GLU A 162 -26.94 6.19 -19.65
C GLU A 162 -26.99 7.18 -20.82
N GLU A 163 -27.55 6.74 -21.95
CA GLU A 163 -28.31 7.63 -22.83
C GLU A 163 -29.79 7.56 -22.43
N GLU A 164 -30.28 8.54 -21.66
CA GLU A 164 -31.67 9.03 -21.71
C GLU A 164 -31.74 10.52 -21.31
#